data_AF-A0A251UMQ9-F1
#
_entry.id   AF-A0A251UMQ9-F1
#
_cell.length_a   1.000
_cell.length_b   1.000
_cell.length_c   1.000
_cell.angle_alpha   90.00
_cell.angle_beta   90.00
_cell.angle_gamma   90.00
#
_symmetry.space_group_name_H-M   'P 1'
#
loop_
_entity.id
_entity.type
_entity.pdbx_description
1 polymer ?
#
loop_
_entity_poly.entity_id
_entity_poly.type
_entity_poly.pdbx_seq_one_letter_code
_entity_poly.pdbx_strand_id
1 'polypeptide(L)'
;MITANQWALVTNQSSSIQAMMQNDSETGTSTKPPKLNHINDWGWWKERLRTYVQGQGQDLWMCFFTAFDNELEVAGSNPETYSTMSDDDKKKFELEKKAFMILTQALHRDIYHQFVYCTTTKSLWDMLTLRCEGNAKSRKIKQELLKKEFEGFTCMENETLAELSTRFHHLLSEMFAFRVTATPQEMVKRFADSLPAKWSSFLEILKENGVLDTITVYELIQKLENKDVEEKLKAKRTLTPQNAEMYYGIAGGISGEKPASQHAKLQTAFISNTGPSTTNQFDPSAYTMI
;
A
#
# COMPACT_ATOMS: atom_id res chain seq x y z
N MET A 1 -53.39 -1.03 13.48
CA MET A 1 -52.58 -0.04 12.74
C MET A 1 -51.11 -0.40 12.93
N ILE A 2 -50.28 -0.33 11.88
CA ILE A 2 -48.83 -0.56 11.98
C ILE A 2 -48.19 0.70 12.59
N THR A 3 -47.32 0.54 13.60
CA THR A 3 -46.71 1.68 14.30
C THR A 3 -45.46 2.20 13.58
N ALA A 4 -45.07 3.45 13.83
CA ALA A 4 -43.89 4.06 13.21
C ALA A 4 -42.60 3.23 13.44
N ASN A 5 -42.47 2.61 14.61
CA ASN A 5 -41.33 1.75 14.94
C ASN A 5 -41.28 0.48 14.06
N GLN A 6 -42.43 -0.07 13.67
CA GLN A 6 -42.49 -1.23 12.75
C GLN A 6 -42.05 -0.83 11.34
N TRP A 7 -42.45 0.36 10.86
CA TRP A 7 -41.94 0.90 9.60
C TRP A 7 -40.42 1.09 9.62
N ALA A 8 -39.88 1.72 10.68
CA ALA A 8 -38.44 1.94 10.83
C ALA A 8 -37.63 0.62 10.84
N LEU A 9 -38.15 -0.43 11.48
CA LEU A 9 -37.53 -1.76 11.47
C LEU A 9 -37.55 -2.40 10.07
N VAL A 10 -38.68 -2.32 9.35
CA VAL A 10 -38.81 -2.86 7.98
C VAL A 10 -37.91 -2.12 7.00
N THR A 11 -37.80 -0.79 7.09
CA THR A 11 -36.88 -0.02 6.24
C THR A 11 -35.42 -0.36 6.55
N ASN A 12 -35.05 -0.51 7.82
CA ASN A 12 -33.66 -0.84 8.19
C ASN A 12 -33.27 -2.27 7.75
N GLN A 13 -34.18 -3.24 7.87
CA GLN A 13 -33.98 -4.59 7.31
C GLN A 13 -33.87 -4.55 5.79
N SER A 14 -34.70 -3.77 5.11
CA SER A 14 -34.65 -3.61 3.64
C SER A 14 -33.30 -3.03 3.19
N SER A 15 -32.81 -1.98 3.83
CA SER A 15 -31.48 -1.40 3.57
C SER A 15 -30.34 -2.39 3.86
N SER A 16 -30.46 -3.19 4.93
CA SER A 16 -29.48 -4.22 5.28
C SER A 16 -29.40 -5.33 4.23
N ILE A 17 -30.56 -5.79 3.73
CA ILE A 17 -30.66 -6.79 2.66
C ILE A 17 -30.12 -6.22 1.35
N GLN A 18 -30.44 -4.98 1.00
CA GLN A 18 -29.88 -4.30 -0.17
C GLN A 18 -28.35 -4.18 -0.08
N ALA A 19 -27.79 -3.78 1.06
CA ALA A 19 -26.35 -3.71 1.26
C ALA A 19 -25.66 -5.09 1.15
N MET A 20 -26.30 -6.15 1.64
CA MET A 20 -25.79 -7.52 1.47
C MET A 20 -25.83 -7.97 0.00
N MET A 21 -26.94 -7.73 -0.71
CA MET A 21 -27.06 -8.05 -2.15
C MET A 21 -26.08 -7.25 -3.02
N GLN A 22 -25.80 -5.99 -2.66
CA GLN A 22 -24.80 -5.14 -3.29
C GLN A 22 -23.39 -5.76 -3.12
N ASN A 23 -23.02 -6.12 -1.89
CA ASN A 23 -21.74 -6.73 -1.54
C ASN A 23 -21.55 -8.11 -2.23
N ASP A 24 -22.58 -8.97 -2.24
CA ASP A 24 -22.58 -10.23 -2.98
C ASP A 24 -22.36 -10.01 -4.48
N SER A 25 -22.92 -8.93 -5.05
CA SER A 25 -22.74 -8.58 -6.46
C SER A 25 -21.35 -8.03 -6.76
N GLU A 26 -20.73 -7.27 -5.86
CA GLU A 26 -19.42 -6.66 -6.06
C GLU A 26 -18.28 -7.65 -5.80
N THR A 27 -18.38 -8.45 -4.72
CA THR A 27 -17.32 -9.39 -4.32
C THR A 27 -17.42 -10.77 -4.96
N GLY A 28 -18.61 -11.15 -5.44
CA GLY A 28 -18.93 -12.47 -5.97
C GLY A 28 -19.25 -13.50 -4.88
N THR A 29 -19.89 -14.60 -5.25
CA THR A 29 -20.19 -15.73 -4.37
C THR A 29 -19.53 -17.01 -4.91
N SER A 30 -19.69 -18.16 -4.23
CA SER A 30 -19.22 -19.45 -4.77
C SER A 30 -19.92 -19.89 -6.06
N THR A 31 -21.08 -19.30 -6.38
CA THR A 31 -21.93 -19.68 -7.52
C THR A 31 -22.16 -18.54 -8.53
N LYS A 32 -21.67 -17.32 -8.24
CA LYS A 32 -21.82 -16.14 -9.11
C LYS A 32 -20.50 -15.37 -9.18
N PRO A 33 -20.01 -15.01 -10.38
CA PRO A 33 -18.81 -14.18 -10.49
C PRO A 33 -19.04 -12.77 -9.89
N PRO A 34 -17.96 -12.09 -9.46
CA PRO A 34 -18.02 -10.67 -9.11
C PRO A 34 -18.46 -9.85 -10.33
N LYS A 35 -19.22 -8.77 -10.12
CA LYS A 35 -19.87 -8.02 -11.19
C LYS A 35 -19.24 -6.66 -11.43
N LEU A 36 -18.88 -6.38 -12.69
CA LEU A 36 -18.41 -5.08 -13.13
C LEU A 36 -19.61 -4.14 -13.24
N ASN A 37 -19.87 -3.36 -12.18
CA ASN A 37 -20.95 -2.38 -12.13
C ASN A 37 -20.56 -1.10 -12.88
N HIS A 38 -19.36 -0.56 -12.65
CA HIS A 38 -18.82 0.57 -13.39
C HIS A 38 -17.46 0.25 -14.01
N ILE A 39 -17.12 0.92 -15.11
CA ILE A 39 -15.87 0.66 -15.83
C ILE A 39 -14.61 1.06 -15.04
N ASN A 40 -14.77 1.95 -14.06
CA ASN A 40 -13.70 2.39 -13.15
C ASN A 40 -13.25 1.25 -12.21
N ASP A 41 -14.14 0.31 -11.90
CA ASP A 41 -13.86 -0.85 -11.04
C ASP A 41 -12.95 -1.90 -11.68
N TRP A 42 -12.70 -1.78 -12.98
CA TRP A 42 -11.96 -2.74 -13.79
C TRP A 42 -10.66 -3.22 -13.14
N GLY A 43 -9.88 -2.32 -12.53
CA GLY A 43 -8.58 -2.66 -11.95
C GLY A 43 -8.65 -3.70 -10.83
N TRP A 44 -9.63 -3.60 -9.93
CA TRP A 44 -9.80 -4.56 -8.83
C TRP A 44 -10.70 -5.73 -9.25
N TRP A 45 -11.73 -5.47 -10.06
CA TRP A 45 -12.65 -6.49 -10.58
C TRP A 45 -11.93 -7.52 -11.46
N LYS A 46 -10.97 -7.09 -12.30
CA LYS A 46 -10.19 -7.98 -13.18
C LYS A 46 -9.40 -9.05 -12.42
N GLU A 47 -8.82 -8.66 -11.29
CA GLU A 47 -8.11 -9.58 -10.41
C GLU A 47 -9.08 -10.51 -9.67
N ARG A 48 -10.21 -9.99 -9.17
CA ARG A 48 -11.27 -10.80 -8.54
C ARG A 48 -11.90 -11.82 -9.50
N LEU A 49 -12.21 -11.43 -10.74
CA LEU A 49 -12.74 -12.35 -11.75
C LEU A 49 -11.71 -13.43 -12.09
N ARG A 50 -10.42 -13.08 -12.22
CA ARG A 50 -9.36 -14.09 -12.41
C ARG A 50 -9.37 -15.12 -11.29
N THR A 51 -9.35 -14.69 -10.02
CA THR A 51 -9.39 -15.60 -8.88
C THR A 51 -10.63 -16.50 -8.90
N TYR A 52 -11.80 -15.95 -9.24
CA TYR A 52 -13.04 -16.73 -9.38
C TYR A 52 -12.95 -17.78 -10.50
N VAL A 53 -12.51 -17.40 -11.71
CA VAL A 53 -12.40 -18.32 -12.85
C VAL A 53 -11.35 -19.40 -12.60
N GLN A 54 -10.17 -19.05 -12.06
CA GLN A 54 -9.15 -20.03 -11.71
C GLN A 54 -9.64 -21.00 -10.63
N GLY A 55 -10.44 -20.54 -9.66
CA GLY A 55 -11.10 -21.39 -8.66
C GLY A 55 -12.16 -22.34 -9.24
N GLN A 56 -12.70 -22.04 -10.42
CA GLN A 56 -13.61 -22.92 -11.20
C GLN A 56 -12.85 -23.91 -12.12
N GLY A 57 -11.55 -23.70 -12.33
CA GLY A 57 -10.66 -24.55 -13.12
C GLY A 57 -9.69 -23.75 -13.99
N GLN A 58 -8.40 -24.12 -14.00
CA GLN A 58 -7.37 -23.42 -14.78
C GLN A 58 -7.66 -23.46 -16.30
N ASP A 59 -8.21 -24.56 -16.81
CA ASP A 59 -8.61 -24.69 -18.22
C ASP A 59 -9.57 -23.56 -18.67
N LEU A 60 -10.53 -23.17 -17.80
CA LEU A 60 -11.48 -22.07 -18.08
C LEU A 60 -10.79 -20.71 -18.17
N TRP A 61 -9.71 -20.50 -17.42
CA TRP A 61 -8.93 -19.26 -17.52
C TRP A 61 -8.14 -19.18 -18.82
N MET A 62 -7.80 -20.32 -19.45
CA MET A 62 -7.11 -20.33 -20.74
C MET A 62 -8.00 -19.87 -21.91
N CYS A 63 -9.33 -20.07 -21.85
CA CYS A 63 -10.30 -19.54 -22.82
C CYS A 63 -10.27 -18.01 -23.00
N PHE A 64 -9.72 -17.27 -22.03
CA PHE A 64 -9.55 -15.82 -22.11
C PHE A 64 -8.36 -15.40 -23.00
N PHE A 65 -7.45 -16.32 -23.33
CA PHE A 65 -6.20 -16.05 -24.06
C PHE A 65 -6.04 -16.87 -25.34
N THR A 66 -6.58 -18.09 -25.36
CA THR A 66 -6.67 -18.94 -26.56
C THR A 66 -7.78 -18.45 -27.48
N ALA A 67 -7.56 -18.44 -28.79
CA ALA A 67 -8.65 -18.22 -29.75
C ALA A 67 -9.51 -19.49 -29.84
N PHE A 68 -10.83 -19.35 -29.71
CA PHE A 68 -11.75 -20.47 -29.95
C PHE A 68 -11.90 -20.74 -31.46
N ASP A 69 -12.14 -21.99 -31.81
CA ASP A 69 -12.22 -22.44 -33.19
C ASP A 69 -13.65 -22.29 -33.74
N ASN A 70 -13.79 -21.65 -34.90
CA ASN A 70 -15.07 -21.46 -35.55
C ASN A 70 -15.65 -22.78 -36.11
N GLU A 71 -14.80 -23.76 -36.43
CA GLU A 71 -15.28 -25.08 -36.86
C GLU A 71 -15.89 -25.85 -35.68
N LEU A 72 -15.29 -25.76 -34.49
CA LEU A 72 -15.85 -26.30 -33.25
C LEU A 72 -17.10 -25.54 -32.79
N GLU A 73 -17.16 -24.22 -33.00
CA GLU A 73 -18.37 -23.41 -32.74
C GLU A 73 -19.57 -23.89 -33.56
N VAL A 74 -19.36 -24.12 -34.86
CA VAL A 74 -20.41 -24.60 -35.77
C VAL A 74 -20.77 -26.05 -35.47
N ALA A 75 -19.78 -26.94 -35.28
CA ALA A 75 -20.01 -28.35 -35.01
C ALA A 75 -20.71 -28.59 -33.66
N GLY A 76 -20.33 -27.86 -32.61
CA GLY A 76 -20.94 -28.01 -31.28
C GLY A 76 -22.32 -27.37 -31.16
N SER A 77 -22.65 -26.38 -32.00
CA SER A 77 -23.97 -25.70 -31.98
C SER A 77 -25.09 -26.49 -32.68
N ASN A 78 -24.77 -27.54 -33.43
CA ASN A 78 -25.74 -28.47 -34.01
C ASN A 78 -25.73 -29.81 -33.24
N PRO A 79 -26.87 -30.27 -32.68
CA PRO A 79 -26.94 -31.52 -31.91
C PRO A 79 -26.45 -32.78 -32.65
N GLU A 80 -26.64 -32.85 -33.97
CA GLU A 80 -26.21 -34.01 -34.78
C GLU A 80 -24.69 -34.10 -34.83
N THR A 81 -24.02 -33.00 -35.18
CA THR A 81 -22.55 -32.93 -35.22
C THR A 81 -21.94 -33.02 -33.82
N TYR A 82 -22.51 -32.31 -32.83
CA TYR A 82 -22.07 -32.39 -31.43
C TYR A 82 -22.04 -33.82 -30.92
N SER A 83 -23.06 -34.64 -31.23
CA SER A 83 -23.10 -36.05 -30.84
C SER A 83 -21.90 -36.84 -31.38
N THR A 84 -21.48 -36.55 -32.62
CA THR A 84 -20.38 -37.22 -33.33
C THR A 84 -18.97 -36.67 -33.02
N MET A 85 -18.85 -35.52 -32.34
CA MET A 85 -17.55 -34.92 -31.99
C MET A 85 -16.74 -35.80 -31.03
N SER A 86 -15.42 -35.62 -31.01
CA SER A 86 -14.56 -36.25 -29.99
C SER A 86 -14.89 -35.72 -28.59
N ASP A 87 -14.61 -36.51 -27.55
CA ASP A 87 -14.87 -36.08 -26.17
C ASP A 87 -13.93 -34.94 -25.72
N ASP A 88 -12.74 -34.83 -26.30
CA ASP A 88 -11.85 -33.67 -26.12
C ASP A 88 -12.42 -32.41 -26.78
N ASP A 89 -13.04 -32.50 -27.95
CA ASP A 89 -13.62 -31.36 -28.65
C ASP A 89 -14.94 -30.90 -28.02
N LYS A 90 -15.76 -31.85 -27.54
CA LYS A 90 -16.88 -31.57 -26.63
C LYS A 90 -16.39 -30.84 -25.37
N LYS A 91 -15.32 -31.33 -24.72
CA LYS A 91 -14.73 -30.66 -23.54
C LYS A 91 -14.29 -29.22 -23.87
N LYS A 92 -13.64 -28.98 -25.02
CA LYS A 92 -13.24 -27.61 -25.45
C LYS A 92 -14.46 -26.70 -25.64
N PHE A 93 -15.51 -27.19 -26.30
CA PHE A 93 -16.75 -26.45 -26.53
C PHE A 93 -17.44 -26.10 -25.20
N GLU A 94 -17.63 -27.08 -24.31
CA GLU A 94 -18.24 -26.86 -22.98
C GLU A 94 -17.42 -25.89 -22.10
N LEU A 95 -16.08 -25.98 -22.16
CA LEU A 95 -15.20 -25.01 -21.48
C LEU A 95 -15.40 -23.58 -22.01
N GLU A 96 -15.44 -23.40 -23.33
CA GLU A 96 -15.68 -22.09 -23.94
C GLU A 96 -17.07 -21.54 -23.59
N LYS A 97 -18.13 -22.36 -23.69
CA LYS A 97 -19.49 -21.94 -23.32
C LYS A 97 -19.59 -21.59 -21.84
N LYS A 98 -18.95 -22.37 -20.94
CA LYS A 98 -18.89 -22.05 -19.51
C LYS A 98 -18.08 -20.76 -19.24
N ALA A 99 -16.96 -20.53 -19.94
CA ALA A 99 -16.14 -19.34 -19.77
C ALA A 99 -16.88 -18.07 -20.26
N PHE A 100 -17.52 -18.13 -21.44
CA PHE A 100 -18.33 -17.05 -21.98
C PHE A 100 -19.56 -16.74 -21.10
N MET A 101 -20.23 -17.78 -20.59
CA MET A 101 -21.33 -17.62 -19.62
C MET A 101 -20.85 -16.90 -18.34
N ILE A 102 -19.70 -17.29 -17.78
CA ILE A 102 -19.16 -16.64 -16.58
C ILE A 102 -18.81 -15.18 -16.88
N LEU A 103 -18.12 -14.90 -17.99
CA LEU A 103 -17.74 -13.53 -18.36
C LEU A 103 -18.96 -12.63 -18.62
N THR A 104 -20.00 -13.13 -19.30
CA THR A 104 -21.23 -12.35 -19.55
C THR A 104 -22.06 -12.13 -18.29
N GLN A 105 -22.13 -13.09 -17.36
CA GLN A 105 -22.76 -12.90 -16.04
C GLN A 105 -22.02 -11.90 -15.15
N ALA A 106 -20.69 -11.82 -15.30
CA ALA A 106 -19.81 -10.92 -14.54
C ALA A 106 -19.89 -9.43 -14.97
N LEU A 107 -20.74 -9.07 -15.93
CA LEU A 107 -20.88 -7.70 -16.44
C LEU A 107 -22.22 -7.08 -16.07
N HIS A 108 -22.26 -5.77 -15.81
CA HIS A 108 -23.53 -5.04 -15.85
C HIS A 108 -24.11 -5.05 -17.27
N ARG A 109 -25.45 -5.06 -17.38
CA ARG A 109 -26.19 -5.19 -18.64
C ARG A 109 -25.73 -4.15 -19.67
N ASP A 110 -25.56 -2.92 -19.25
CA ASP A 110 -25.24 -1.79 -20.13
C ASP A 110 -23.75 -1.77 -20.54
N ILE A 111 -22.89 -2.47 -19.80
CA ILE A 111 -21.50 -2.75 -20.23
C ILE A 111 -21.54 -3.86 -21.28
N TYR A 112 -22.17 -5.00 -21.00
CA TYR A 112 -22.25 -6.11 -21.95
C TYR A 112 -22.90 -5.72 -23.29
N HIS A 113 -23.94 -4.87 -23.25
CA HIS A 113 -24.61 -4.37 -24.46
C HIS A 113 -23.66 -3.64 -25.43
N GLN A 114 -22.57 -3.03 -24.95
CA GLN A 114 -21.55 -2.39 -25.81
C GLN A 114 -20.66 -3.39 -26.58
N PHE A 115 -20.75 -4.69 -26.24
CA PHE A 115 -19.93 -5.78 -26.79
C PHE A 115 -20.76 -6.98 -27.26
N VAL A 116 -22.07 -6.79 -27.50
CA VAL A 116 -23.00 -7.88 -27.88
C VAL A 116 -22.66 -8.59 -29.20
N TYR A 117 -21.74 -8.03 -30.00
CA TYR A 117 -21.18 -8.64 -31.22
C TYR A 117 -19.99 -9.58 -30.94
N CYS A 118 -19.45 -9.62 -29.72
CA CYS A 118 -18.38 -10.54 -29.34
C CYS A 118 -18.96 -11.92 -29.01
N THR A 119 -18.69 -12.91 -29.87
CA THR A 119 -19.24 -14.27 -29.76
C THR A 119 -18.38 -15.24 -28.94
N THR A 120 -17.13 -14.90 -28.65
CA THR A 120 -16.17 -15.75 -27.90
C THR A 120 -15.64 -15.05 -26.66
N THR A 121 -15.22 -15.85 -25.68
CA THR A 121 -14.64 -15.41 -24.38
C THR A 121 -13.46 -14.49 -24.63
N LYS A 122 -12.54 -14.91 -25.50
CA LYS A 122 -11.38 -14.10 -25.89
C LYS A 122 -11.79 -12.78 -26.55
N SER A 123 -12.71 -12.79 -27.52
CA SER A 123 -13.14 -11.56 -28.21
C SER A 123 -13.73 -10.54 -27.23
N LEU A 124 -14.62 -11.00 -26.34
CA LEU A 124 -15.24 -10.16 -25.32
C LEU A 124 -14.19 -9.63 -24.32
N TRP A 125 -13.26 -10.50 -23.87
CA TRP A 125 -12.20 -10.14 -22.93
C TRP A 125 -11.18 -9.14 -23.51
N ASP A 126 -10.74 -9.34 -24.75
CA ASP A 126 -9.82 -8.44 -25.44
C ASP A 126 -10.47 -7.06 -25.66
N MET A 127 -11.75 -7.02 -26.06
CA MET A 127 -12.47 -5.76 -26.29
C MET A 127 -12.79 -5.01 -24.98
N LEU A 128 -13.13 -5.72 -23.90
CA LEU A 128 -13.23 -5.14 -22.55
C LEU A 128 -11.87 -4.57 -22.11
N THR A 129 -10.79 -5.35 -22.24
CA THR A 129 -9.43 -4.93 -21.90
C THR A 129 -9.01 -3.68 -22.69
N LEU A 130 -9.31 -3.64 -23.99
CA LEU A 130 -9.06 -2.50 -24.87
C LEU A 130 -9.87 -1.26 -24.47
N ARG A 131 -11.13 -1.42 -24.02
CA ARG A 131 -12.00 -0.33 -23.59
C ARG A 131 -11.59 0.27 -22.25
N CYS A 132 -11.12 -0.56 -21.31
CA CYS A 132 -10.83 -0.17 -19.93
C CYS A 132 -9.37 0.26 -19.74
N GLU A 133 -8.40 -0.48 -20.29
CA GLU A 133 -6.97 -0.22 -20.14
C GLU A 133 -6.39 0.60 -21.31
N GLY A 134 -7.24 0.91 -22.29
CA GLY A 134 -6.85 1.53 -23.55
C GLY A 134 -6.05 0.60 -24.47
N ASN A 135 -5.76 1.11 -25.67
CA ASN A 135 -4.83 0.45 -26.58
C ASN A 135 -3.39 0.51 -26.03
N ALA A 136 -2.50 -0.34 -26.57
CA ALA A 136 -1.11 -0.44 -26.12
C ALA A 136 -0.33 0.89 -26.20
N LYS A 137 -0.67 1.77 -27.15
CA LYS A 137 -0.06 3.11 -27.28
C LYS A 137 -0.49 4.03 -26.12
N SER A 138 -1.78 4.07 -25.77
CA SER A 138 -2.29 4.83 -24.62
C SER A 138 -1.66 4.35 -23.30
N ARG A 139 -1.54 3.02 -23.12
CA ARG A 139 -0.89 2.42 -21.95
C ARG A 139 0.59 2.82 -21.86
N LYS A 140 1.32 2.76 -22.98
CA LYS A 140 2.72 3.19 -23.05
C LYS A 140 2.89 4.68 -22.73
N ILE A 141 1.98 5.53 -23.21
CA ILE A 141 1.98 6.97 -22.89
C ILE A 141 1.78 7.20 -21.38
N LYS A 142 0.88 6.48 -20.72
CA LYS A 142 0.70 6.58 -19.25
C LYS A 142 1.91 6.03 -18.48
N GLN A 143 2.57 4.96 -18.96
CA GLN A 143 3.84 4.48 -18.40
C GLN A 143 4.97 5.52 -18.54
N GLU A 144 5.12 6.14 -19.72
CA GLU A 144 6.10 7.20 -19.98
C GLU A 144 5.80 8.47 -19.16
N LEU A 145 4.52 8.79 -18.91
CA LEU A 145 4.10 9.89 -18.04
C LEU A 145 4.42 9.59 -16.57
N LEU A 146 4.01 8.43 -16.04
CA LEU A 146 4.29 8.02 -14.66
C LEU A 146 5.79 7.95 -14.36
N LYS A 147 6.59 7.50 -15.34
CA LYS A 147 8.05 7.54 -15.21
C LYS A 147 8.59 8.96 -15.08
N LYS A 148 8.12 9.91 -15.90
CA LYS A 148 8.50 11.34 -15.80
C LYS A 148 8.02 11.99 -14.51
N GLU A 149 6.82 11.63 -14.05
CA GLU A 149 6.24 12.12 -12.80
C GLU A 149 7.03 11.62 -11.58
N PHE A 150 7.48 10.36 -11.61
CA PHE A 150 8.42 9.83 -10.62
C PHE A 150 9.81 10.48 -10.73
N GLU A 151 10.34 10.68 -11.94
CA GLU A 151 11.65 11.31 -12.15
C GLU A 151 11.67 12.80 -11.78
N GLY A 152 10.54 13.49 -11.88
CA GLY A 152 10.34 14.88 -11.50
C GLY A 152 9.63 15.09 -10.15
N PHE A 153 9.43 14.04 -9.34
CA PHE A 153 8.69 14.16 -8.08
C PHE A 153 9.43 15.08 -7.10
N THR A 154 8.76 16.16 -6.70
CA THR A 154 9.25 17.17 -5.78
C THR A 154 8.13 17.62 -4.83
N CYS A 155 8.49 18.20 -3.70
CA CYS A 155 7.55 18.82 -2.77
C CYS A 155 6.99 20.15 -3.33
N MET A 156 5.70 20.39 -3.11
CA MET A 156 4.99 21.61 -3.54
C MET A 156 5.13 22.74 -2.52
N GLU A 157 4.84 23.98 -2.94
CA GLU A 157 4.83 25.13 -2.04
C GLU A 157 3.80 24.94 -0.91
N ASN A 158 4.26 25.07 0.34
CA ASN A 158 3.48 24.89 1.58
C ASN A 158 2.96 23.47 1.87
N GLU A 159 3.37 22.45 1.10
CA GLU A 159 2.98 21.05 1.34
C GLU A 159 3.62 20.49 2.62
N THR A 160 2.83 19.78 3.43
CA THR A 160 3.30 19.11 4.64
C THR A 160 3.92 17.74 4.33
N LEU A 161 4.74 17.22 5.26
CA LEU A 161 5.34 15.89 5.13
C LEU A 161 4.28 14.77 4.96
N ALA A 162 3.11 14.91 5.57
CA ALA A 162 2.02 13.95 5.48
C ALA A 162 1.33 13.97 4.10
N GLU A 163 1.14 15.16 3.52
CA GLU A 163 0.60 15.33 2.17
C GLU A 163 1.60 14.81 1.12
N LEU A 164 2.88 15.19 1.24
CA LEU A 164 3.97 14.69 0.39
C LEU A 164 4.06 13.16 0.43
N SER A 165 4.01 12.57 1.62
CA SER A 165 3.98 11.12 1.84
C SER A 165 2.77 10.48 1.15
N THR A 166 1.57 11.04 1.35
CA THR A 166 0.33 10.53 0.75
C THR A 166 0.38 10.56 -0.78
N ARG A 167 0.85 11.68 -1.35
CA ARG A 167 0.99 11.90 -2.79
C ARG A 167 2.05 10.99 -3.40
N PHE A 168 3.15 10.72 -2.70
CA PHE A 168 4.17 9.76 -3.15
C PHE A 168 3.66 8.32 -3.15
N HIS A 169 2.96 7.88 -2.10
CA HIS A 169 2.35 6.54 -2.05
C HIS A 169 1.27 6.35 -3.13
N HIS A 170 0.52 7.40 -3.48
CA HIS A 170 -0.42 7.38 -4.60
C HIS A 170 0.32 7.15 -5.95
N LEU A 171 1.41 7.89 -6.20
CA LEU A 171 2.23 7.73 -7.40
C LEU A 171 2.85 6.32 -7.50
N LEU A 172 3.41 5.78 -6.41
CA LEU A 172 3.92 4.40 -6.36
C LEU A 172 2.82 3.37 -6.66
N SER A 173 1.59 3.62 -6.22
CA SER A 173 0.43 2.76 -6.49
C SER A 173 0.02 2.77 -7.97
N GLU A 174 0.01 3.94 -8.62
CA GLU A 174 -0.19 4.03 -10.08
C GLU A 174 0.95 3.38 -10.86
N MET A 175 2.21 3.59 -10.47
CA MET A 175 3.37 2.92 -11.08
C MET A 175 3.22 1.40 -11.03
N PHE A 176 2.85 0.83 -9.89
CA PHE A 176 2.60 -0.60 -9.73
C PHE A 176 1.45 -1.10 -10.62
N ALA A 177 0.33 -0.36 -10.69
CA ALA A 177 -0.80 -0.68 -11.55
C ALA A 177 -0.40 -0.73 -13.04
N PHE A 178 0.37 0.24 -13.51
CA PHE A 178 0.87 0.31 -14.89
C PHE A 178 2.16 -0.49 -15.14
N ARG A 179 2.63 -1.28 -14.16
CA ARG A 179 3.86 -2.09 -14.23
C ARG A 179 5.14 -1.29 -14.53
N VAL A 180 5.19 -0.03 -14.08
CA VAL A 180 6.41 0.78 -14.07
C VAL A 180 7.24 0.38 -12.86
N THR A 181 8.37 -0.27 -13.10
CA THR A 181 9.27 -0.77 -12.05
C THR A 181 10.24 0.31 -11.57
N ALA A 182 10.37 0.44 -10.26
CA ALA A 182 11.50 1.07 -9.58
C ALA A 182 11.99 0.13 -8.46
N THR A 183 13.27 0.17 -8.13
CA THR A 183 13.83 -0.53 -6.97
C THR A 183 13.45 0.17 -5.66
N PRO A 184 13.43 -0.52 -4.51
CA PRO A 184 13.21 0.12 -3.20
C PRO A 184 14.18 1.28 -2.94
N GLN A 185 15.46 1.12 -3.33
CA GLN A 185 16.49 2.14 -3.23
C GLN A 185 16.19 3.37 -4.10
N GLU A 186 15.70 3.18 -5.34
CA GLU A 186 15.25 4.30 -6.18
C GLU A 186 14.03 5.01 -5.59
N MET A 187 13.11 4.30 -4.95
CA MET A 187 11.96 4.92 -4.26
C MET A 187 12.40 5.74 -3.05
N VAL A 188 13.27 5.19 -2.20
CA VAL A 188 13.82 5.87 -1.01
C VAL A 188 14.64 7.10 -1.41
N LYS A 189 15.53 6.94 -2.39
CA LYS A 189 16.29 8.05 -2.96
C LYS A 189 15.36 9.10 -3.56
N ARG A 190 14.34 8.71 -4.33
CA ARG A 190 13.42 9.68 -4.95
C ARG A 190 12.65 10.47 -3.90
N PHE A 191 12.20 9.81 -2.83
CA PHE A 191 11.55 10.50 -1.71
C PHE A 191 12.53 11.46 -1.03
N ALA A 192 13.77 11.03 -0.76
CA ALA A 192 14.82 11.86 -0.17
C ALA A 192 15.15 13.10 -1.03
N ASP A 193 15.36 12.91 -2.34
CA ASP A 193 15.65 13.97 -3.32
C ASP A 193 14.47 14.96 -3.49
N SER A 194 13.24 14.56 -3.12
CA SER A 194 12.03 15.40 -3.24
C SER A 194 11.76 16.32 -2.03
N LEU A 195 12.46 16.12 -0.92
CA LEU A 195 12.17 16.79 0.36
C LEU A 195 12.66 18.25 0.38
N PRO A 196 11.92 19.19 0.99
CA PRO A 196 12.36 20.58 1.14
C PRO A 196 13.70 20.71 1.89
N ALA A 197 14.47 21.75 1.55
CA ALA A 197 15.83 21.99 2.05
C ALA A 197 15.97 22.02 3.60
N LYS A 198 14.88 22.19 4.36
CA LYS A 198 14.90 22.02 5.84
C LYS A 198 15.40 20.64 6.28
N TRP A 199 15.32 19.63 5.41
CA TRP A 199 15.71 18.26 5.69
C TRP A 199 17.15 17.92 5.31
N SER A 200 17.85 18.77 4.53
CA SER A 200 19.11 18.41 3.88
C SER A 200 20.18 17.91 4.85
N SER A 201 20.42 18.60 5.97
CA SER A 201 21.40 18.16 6.99
C SER A 201 21.04 16.85 7.69
N PHE A 202 19.75 16.49 7.77
CA PHE A 202 19.32 15.21 8.34
C PHE A 202 19.48 14.07 7.32
N LEU A 203 19.17 14.33 6.04
CA LEU A 203 19.38 13.38 4.94
C LEU A 203 20.88 13.11 4.71
N GLU A 204 21.73 14.13 4.87
CA GLU A 204 23.18 14.02 4.80
C GLU A 204 23.72 13.06 5.88
N ILE A 205 23.31 13.25 7.14
CA ILE A 205 23.65 12.32 8.25
C ILE A 205 23.13 10.90 7.97
N LEU A 206 21.90 10.73 7.45
CA LEU A 206 21.38 9.40 7.11
C LEU A 206 22.14 8.74 5.94
N LYS A 207 22.71 9.53 5.03
CA LYS A 207 23.52 9.07 3.90
C LYS A 207 24.93 8.67 4.34
N GLU A 208 25.60 9.49 5.15
CA GLU A 208 26.94 9.18 5.70
C GLU A 208 26.94 7.89 6.53
N ASN A 209 25.86 7.63 7.27
CA ASN A 209 25.69 6.41 8.08
C ASN A 209 25.17 5.20 7.27
N GLY A 210 25.06 5.29 5.93
CA GLY A 210 24.58 4.18 5.07
C GLY A 210 23.12 3.77 5.30
N VAL A 211 22.34 4.60 6.00
CA VAL A 211 20.97 4.26 6.41
C VAL A 211 20.01 4.35 5.21
N LEU A 212 20.20 5.30 4.30
CA LEU A 212 19.34 5.46 3.12
C LEU A 212 19.37 4.27 2.15
N ASP A 213 20.45 3.50 2.12
CA ASP A 213 20.59 2.33 1.23
C ASP A 213 19.95 1.05 1.80
N THR A 214 19.61 1.06 3.09
CA THR A 214 19.14 -0.12 3.85
C THR A 214 17.68 -0.04 4.32
N ILE A 215 17.12 1.17 4.46
CA ILE A 215 15.73 1.37 4.91
C ILE A 215 14.70 1.36 3.76
N THR A 216 13.43 1.28 4.12
CA THR A 216 12.28 1.53 3.24
C THR A 216 11.81 2.99 3.28
N VAL A 217 10.96 3.37 2.31
CA VAL A 217 10.30 4.71 2.27
C VAL A 217 9.52 4.97 3.56
N TYR A 218 8.83 3.95 4.08
CA TYR A 218 8.04 4.00 5.31
C TYR A 218 8.92 4.28 6.56
N GLU A 219 10.11 3.71 6.62
CA GLU A 219 11.07 3.98 7.71
C GLU A 219 11.74 5.35 7.57
N LEU A 220 11.98 5.83 6.34
CA LEU A 220 12.45 7.19 6.10
C LEU A 220 11.42 8.22 6.59
N ILE A 221 10.14 8.03 6.27
CA ILE A 221 9.04 8.89 6.73
C ILE A 221 8.98 8.93 8.26
N GLN A 222 8.97 7.77 8.94
CA GLN A 222 8.99 7.73 10.40
C GLN A 222 10.21 8.45 11.00
N LYS A 223 11.41 8.34 10.40
CA LYS A 223 12.61 9.06 10.87
C LYS A 223 12.42 10.58 10.75
N LEU A 224 11.80 11.06 9.67
CA LEU A 224 11.50 12.47 9.44
C LEU A 224 10.41 12.99 10.39
N GLU A 225 9.33 12.23 10.60
CA GLU A 225 8.25 12.58 11.55
C GLU A 225 8.76 12.69 12.99
N ASN A 226 9.56 11.71 13.44
CA ASN A 226 10.20 11.76 14.76
C ASN A 226 11.12 12.99 14.91
N LYS A 227 11.84 13.38 13.84
CA LYS A 227 12.71 14.56 13.83
C LYS A 227 11.91 15.87 13.93
N ASP A 228 10.79 15.98 13.22
CA ASP A 228 9.87 17.12 13.27
C ASP A 228 9.25 17.29 14.66
N VAL A 229 8.88 16.17 15.31
CA VAL A 229 8.41 16.15 16.71
C VAL A 229 9.50 16.57 17.68
N GLU A 230 10.73 16.06 17.53
CA GLU A 230 11.87 16.43 18.38
C GLU A 230 12.18 17.94 18.30
N GLU A 231 12.16 18.51 17.10
CA GLU A 231 12.35 19.95 16.88
C GLU A 231 11.21 20.79 17.47
N LYS A 232 9.95 20.37 17.29
CA LYS A 232 8.78 21.00 17.94
C LYS A 232 8.84 20.94 19.47
N LEU A 233 9.44 19.91 20.05
CA LEU A 233 9.67 19.81 21.50
C LEU A 233 10.85 20.70 21.95
N LYS A 234 11.93 20.76 21.18
CA LYS A 234 13.08 21.67 21.44
C LYS A 234 12.65 23.14 21.37
N ALA A 235 11.89 23.54 20.36
CA ALA A 235 11.37 24.91 20.21
C ALA A 235 10.41 25.35 21.34
N LYS A 236 9.74 24.38 22.00
CA LYS A 236 8.87 24.64 23.17
C LYS A 236 9.63 24.70 24.50
N ARG A 237 10.90 24.30 24.54
CA ARG A 237 11.76 24.47 25.74
C ARG A 237 12.27 25.90 25.80
N THR A 238 11.60 26.73 26.59
CA THR A 238 12.20 27.98 27.08
C THR A 238 13.53 27.66 27.75
N LEU A 239 14.61 28.37 27.36
CA LEU A 239 15.86 28.39 28.10
C LEU A 239 15.65 29.17 29.41
N THR A 240 15.04 28.53 30.41
CA THR A 240 15.02 29.03 31.78
C THR A 240 16.46 28.99 32.29
N PRO A 241 17.11 30.13 32.59
CA PRO A 241 18.43 30.11 33.20
C PRO A 241 18.33 29.39 34.55
N GLN A 242 19.21 28.44 34.84
CA GLN A 242 19.32 27.91 36.20
C GLN A 242 19.77 29.05 37.11
N ASN A 243 18.90 29.53 38.00
CA ASN A 243 19.30 30.55 38.96
C ASN A 243 20.32 29.95 39.94
N ALA A 244 21.57 30.41 39.86
CA ALA A 244 22.65 29.98 40.75
C ALA A 244 22.36 30.30 42.23
N GLU A 245 21.55 31.32 42.53
CA GLU A 245 21.14 31.67 43.90
C GLU A 245 20.30 30.58 44.57
N MET A 246 19.65 29.68 43.80
CA MET A 246 18.98 28.50 44.35
C MET A 246 19.95 27.48 44.97
N TYR A 247 21.23 27.52 44.57
CA TYR A 247 22.30 26.67 45.10
C TYR A 247 23.22 27.44 46.08
N TYR A 248 23.31 28.76 45.94
CA TYR A 248 24.05 29.67 46.83
C TYR A 248 23.07 30.63 47.50
N GLY A 249 22.36 30.13 48.51
CA GLY A 249 21.26 30.83 49.17
C GLY A 249 21.63 32.20 49.75
N ILE A 250 20.71 33.16 49.60
CA ILE A 250 20.88 34.56 49.99
C ILE A 250 21.12 34.67 51.50
N ALA A 251 22.30 35.16 51.89
CA ALA A 251 22.69 35.36 53.27
C ALA A 251 22.44 36.80 53.74
N GLY A 252 21.50 36.97 54.67
CA GLY A 252 21.29 38.22 55.43
C GLY A 252 19.96 38.19 56.19
N GLY A 253 19.91 38.33 57.53
CA GLY A 253 20.98 38.45 58.53
C GLY A 253 20.36 38.41 59.95
N ILE A 254 21.02 38.82 61.03
CA ILE A 254 22.36 39.42 61.22
C ILE A 254 22.91 38.88 62.56
N SER A 255 24.12 38.33 62.62
CA SER A 255 25.30 38.98 63.23
C SER A 255 26.48 38.00 63.34
N GLY A 256 27.70 38.53 63.46
CA GLY A 256 28.88 37.77 63.89
C GLY A 256 29.78 37.24 62.76
N GLU A 257 30.99 37.80 62.69
CA GLU A 257 32.27 37.21 62.24
C GLU A 257 32.39 36.54 60.85
N LYS A 258 33.52 36.83 60.17
CA LYS A 258 33.94 36.13 58.94
C LYS A 258 34.81 34.91 59.29
N PRO A 259 34.42 33.69 58.91
CA PRO A 259 35.38 32.64 58.56
C PRO A 259 35.78 32.79 57.08
N ALA A 260 37.04 32.50 56.76
CA ALA A 260 37.50 32.37 55.38
C ALA A 260 37.71 30.88 55.06
N SER A 261 37.12 30.38 53.96
CA SER A 261 37.64 29.18 53.27
C SER A 261 37.03 28.94 51.87
N GLN A 262 37.90 28.45 50.98
CA GLN A 262 37.64 27.41 49.97
C GLN A 262 36.41 27.55 49.05
N HIS A 263 36.65 28.03 47.83
CA HIS A 263 35.91 27.53 46.67
C HIS A 263 36.08 26.01 46.56
N ALA A 264 34.99 25.27 46.49
CA ALA A 264 35.02 23.87 46.06
C ALA A 264 35.48 23.79 44.60
N LYS A 265 36.49 22.95 44.31
CA LYS A 265 36.91 22.68 42.92
C LYS A 265 35.80 21.94 42.18
N LEU A 266 35.39 22.47 41.03
CA LEU A 266 34.54 21.76 40.08
C LEU A 266 35.25 20.48 39.60
N GLN A 267 34.76 19.32 40.00
CA GLN A 267 35.21 18.03 39.46
C GLN A 267 34.51 17.73 38.13
N THR A 268 35.01 18.31 37.03
CA THR A 268 34.67 17.85 35.68
C THR A 268 35.31 16.48 35.44
N ALA A 269 34.54 15.41 35.57
CA ALA A 269 34.99 14.03 35.40
C ALA A 269 35.24 13.67 33.92
N PHE A 270 36.39 14.06 33.39
CA PHE A 270 36.93 13.45 32.17
C PHE A 270 37.53 12.07 32.50
N ILE A 271 36.83 10.99 32.14
CA ILE A 271 37.36 9.63 32.23
C ILE A 271 37.99 9.25 30.88
N SER A 272 39.25 9.60 30.69
CA SER A 272 40.08 9.08 29.60
C SER A 272 40.65 7.72 29.99
N ASN A 273 40.06 6.64 29.49
CA ASN A 273 40.49 5.27 29.82
C ASN A 273 41.74 4.85 29.01
N THR A 274 42.87 4.69 29.69
CA THR A 274 44.06 3.99 29.19
C THR A 274 44.56 3.03 30.28
N GLY A 275 44.64 1.74 29.96
CA GLY A 275 45.00 0.67 30.91
C GLY A 275 46.50 0.57 31.23
N PRO A 276 47.04 -0.60 31.66
CA PRO A 276 46.48 -1.95 31.49
C PRO A 276 46.38 -2.85 32.74
N SER A 277 45.59 -3.91 32.58
CA SER A 277 45.75 -5.27 33.12
C SER A 277 46.53 -5.53 34.42
N THR A 278 45.82 -5.97 35.46
CA THR A 278 46.26 -7.07 36.33
C THR A 278 45.15 -8.11 36.51
N THR A 279 45.53 -9.39 36.50
CA THR A 279 44.63 -10.55 36.57
C THR A 279 44.35 -11.00 38.00
N ASN A 280 43.16 -11.54 38.26
CA ASN A 280 42.98 -12.64 39.22
C ASN A 280 41.79 -13.54 38.82
N GLN A 281 42.02 -14.86 38.88
CA GLN A 281 41.00 -15.93 38.93
C GLN A 281 40.70 -16.20 40.44
N PHE A 282 39.68 -16.93 40.88
CA PHE A 282 38.59 -17.72 40.26
C PHE A 282 37.29 -17.42 41.08
N ASP A 283 36.19 -18.18 41.23
CA ASP A 283 35.74 -19.54 40.86
C ASP A 283 34.21 -19.52 40.61
N PRO A 284 33.63 -20.34 39.71
CA PRO A 284 32.20 -20.28 39.38
C PRO A 284 31.37 -21.47 39.91
N SER A 285 30.85 -21.39 41.15
CA SER A 285 29.86 -22.37 41.65
C SER A 285 28.90 -21.78 42.70
N ALA A 286 27.78 -21.17 42.26
CA ALA A 286 26.72 -20.70 43.15
C ALA A 286 25.32 -20.67 42.47
N TYR A 287 24.58 -21.76 42.65
CA TYR A 287 23.11 -21.90 42.54
C TYR A 287 22.40 -21.61 41.20
N THR A 288 21.99 -22.72 40.57
CA THR A 288 20.89 -22.81 39.59
C THR A 288 19.58 -23.20 40.30
N MET A 289 18.43 -22.85 39.71
CA MET A 289 17.05 -23.22 40.09
C MET A 289 16.52 -22.66 41.42
N ILE A 290 15.52 -21.78 41.34
CA ILE A 290 14.12 -22.22 41.12
C ILE A 290 13.59 -21.46 39.89
#